data_AF-A0A3L7R7W4-F1
#
_entry.id   AF-A0A3L7R7W4-F1
#
_cell.length_a   1.000
_cell.length_b   1.000
_cell.length_c   1.000
_cell.angle_alpha   90.00
_cell.angle_beta   90.00
_cell.angle_gamma   90.00
#
_symmetry.space_group_name_H-M   'P 1'
#
loop_
_entity.id
_entity.type
_entity.pdbx_description
1 polymer ?
#
loop_
_entity_poly.entity_id
_entity_poly.type
_entity_poly.pdbx_seq_one_letter_code
_entity_poly.pdbx_strand_id
1 'polypeptide(L)'
;MQQPSQPSPSHTQGLADSAIDAAWAMLSPDLELENARLLPIVVGAHPRSEVADRPLANRLAVAIRQWQRAHVERESARLIPLVMSDLWYLNDQELLLQPTITIGEPSHNAASAYYGTRLPKAYVVDGKLQVLADLAFLEPSVTMWGVDAHATRTALDWFIARQMPAFLESIHS
;
A
#
# COMPACT_ATOMS: atom_id res chain seq x y z
N MET A 1 35.06 -0.80 4.54
CA MET A 1 35.43 -2.22 4.73
C MET A 1 34.52 -3.05 3.85
N GLN A 2 35.05 -3.69 2.81
CA GLN A 2 34.28 -4.63 1.99
C GLN A 2 34.04 -5.89 2.83
N GLN A 3 32.79 -6.29 3.02
CA GLN A 3 32.48 -7.59 3.61
C GLN A 3 33.05 -8.69 2.71
N PRO A 4 33.69 -9.74 3.27
CA PRO A 4 34.18 -10.85 2.47
C PRO A 4 33.00 -11.55 1.80
N SER A 5 33.03 -11.63 0.47
CA SER A 5 32.07 -12.37 -0.33
C SER A 5 32.22 -13.87 -0.05
N GLN A 6 31.49 -14.38 0.94
CA GLN A 6 31.34 -15.82 1.10
C GLN A 6 30.58 -16.38 -0.11
N PRO A 7 31.06 -17.47 -0.73
CA PRO A 7 30.37 -18.06 -1.86
C PRO A 7 29.00 -18.58 -1.41
N SER A 8 27.95 -18.27 -2.19
CA SER A 8 26.59 -18.71 -1.92
C SER A 8 26.53 -20.24 -1.79
N PRO A 9 25.75 -20.78 -0.82
CA PRO A 9 25.59 -22.21 -0.65
C PRO A 9 25.13 -22.90 -1.95
N SER A 10 25.54 -24.15 -2.18
CA SER A 10 25.26 -24.88 -3.42
C SER A 10 23.76 -25.01 -3.78
N HIS A 11 22.87 -24.95 -2.79
CA HIS A 11 21.42 -25.04 -2.99
C HIS A 11 20.75 -23.70 -3.32
N THR A 12 21.46 -22.57 -3.27
CA THR A 12 20.96 -21.25 -3.72
C THR A 12 21.55 -20.82 -5.07
N GLN A 13 22.40 -21.67 -5.68
CA GLN A 13 22.95 -21.41 -7.00
C GLN A 13 21.83 -21.32 -8.04
N GLY A 14 21.73 -20.17 -8.70
CA GLY A 14 20.70 -19.89 -9.72
C GLY A 14 19.46 -19.16 -9.22
N LEU A 15 19.29 -18.95 -7.91
CA LEU A 15 18.35 -17.97 -7.40
C LEU A 15 18.91 -16.57 -7.66
N ALA A 16 18.13 -15.71 -8.32
CA ALA A 16 18.55 -14.35 -8.60
C ALA A 16 18.22 -13.46 -7.39
N ASP A 17 19.26 -12.89 -6.77
CA ASP A 17 19.13 -11.89 -5.71
C ASP A 17 18.51 -10.57 -6.22
N SER A 18 18.35 -10.42 -7.55
CA SER A 18 17.82 -9.20 -8.18
C SER A 18 16.43 -8.80 -7.68
N ALA A 19 15.59 -9.74 -7.23
CA ALA A 19 14.31 -9.43 -6.63
C ALA A 19 14.45 -8.81 -5.23
N ILE A 20 15.41 -9.31 -4.44
CA ILE A 20 15.75 -8.78 -3.11
C ILE A 20 16.39 -7.40 -3.27
N ASP A 21 17.37 -7.29 -4.16
CA ASP A 21 18.04 -6.02 -4.47
C ASP A 21 17.06 -4.97 -4.95
N ALA A 22 16.13 -5.32 -5.84
CA ALA A 22 15.09 -4.41 -6.29
C ALA A 22 14.16 -3.97 -5.15
N ALA A 23 13.79 -4.87 -4.24
CA ALA A 23 12.98 -4.54 -3.08
C ALA A 23 13.72 -3.61 -2.11
N TRP A 24 14.98 -3.90 -1.79
CA TRP A 24 15.81 -3.09 -0.90
C TRP A 24 16.22 -1.74 -1.52
N ALA A 25 16.36 -1.67 -2.84
CA ALA A 25 16.52 -0.40 -3.54
C ALA A 25 15.26 0.48 -3.49
N MET A 26 14.07 -0.12 -3.33
CA MET A 26 12.83 0.63 -3.13
C MET A 26 12.66 1.08 -1.68
N LEU A 27 13.03 0.24 -0.72
CA LEU A 27 12.96 0.51 0.71
C LEU A 27 14.13 -0.17 1.42
N SER A 28 15.11 0.61 1.85
CA SER A 28 16.30 0.08 2.53
C SER A 28 15.89 -0.66 3.81
N PRO A 29 16.44 -1.85 4.09
CA PRO A 29 16.21 -2.55 5.36
C PRO A 29 16.78 -1.79 6.56
N ASP A 30 17.75 -0.89 6.35
CA ASP A 30 18.36 -0.06 7.40
C ASP A 30 17.62 1.27 7.61
N LEU A 31 16.50 1.48 6.91
CA LEU A 31 15.73 2.72 7.06
C LEU A 31 15.05 2.75 8.44
N GLU A 32 15.35 3.78 9.23
CA GLU A 32 14.57 4.08 10.43
C GLU A 32 13.16 4.56 10.03
N LEU A 33 12.14 3.82 10.48
CA LEU A 33 10.74 4.12 10.17
C LEU A 33 10.17 5.07 11.22
N GLU A 34 9.91 6.30 10.80
CA GLU A 34 9.12 7.27 11.57
C GLU A 34 7.66 7.14 11.17
N ASN A 35 6.78 6.83 12.14
CA ASN A 35 5.35 6.61 11.88
C ASN A 35 4.69 7.79 11.14
N ALA A 36 5.05 9.03 11.48
CA ALA A 36 4.54 10.24 10.83
C ALA A 36 4.89 10.40 9.34
N ARG A 37 5.81 9.58 8.83
CA ARG A 37 6.18 9.55 7.41
C ARG A 37 5.60 8.34 6.67
N LEU A 38 4.93 7.44 7.36
CA LEU A 38 4.37 6.25 6.74
C LEU A 38 3.09 6.60 5.98
N LEU A 39 2.92 5.95 4.82
CA LEU A 39 1.66 5.85 4.12
C LEU A 39 1.26 4.36 4.11
N PRO A 40 0.51 3.89 5.12
CA PRO A 40 0.09 2.51 5.19
C PRO A 40 -0.73 2.09 3.97
N ILE A 41 -0.32 0.99 3.34
CA ILE A 41 -1.09 0.26 2.34
C ILE A 41 -1.47 -1.08 2.96
N VAL A 42 -2.70 -1.18 3.44
CA VAL A 42 -3.12 -2.24 4.36
C VAL A 42 -3.86 -3.34 3.61
N VAL A 43 -3.36 -4.57 3.73
CA VAL A 43 -4.01 -5.79 3.21
C VAL A 43 -4.41 -6.70 4.36
N GLY A 44 -5.30 -7.66 4.11
CA GLY A 44 -5.70 -8.65 5.12
C GLY A 44 -4.55 -9.59 5.50
N ALA A 45 -4.49 -10.03 6.76
CA ALA A 45 -3.55 -11.07 7.21
C ALA A 45 -3.92 -12.49 6.76
N HIS A 46 -5.04 -12.67 6.05
CA HIS A 46 -5.48 -13.96 5.55
C HIS A 46 -4.63 -14.44 4.35
N PRO A 47 -4.30 -15.74 4.20
CA PRO A 47 -3.48 -16.24 3.08
C PRO A 47 -3.99 -15.87 1.68
N ARG A 48 -5.32 -15.75 1.52
CA ARG A 48 -5.93 -15.24 0.28
C ARG A 48 -5.44 -13.83 -0.05
N SER A 49 -5.41 -12.94 0.93
CA SER A 49 -4.98 -11.55 0.75
C SER A 49 -3.48 -11.44 0.50
N GLU A 50 -2.68 -12.33 1.10
CA GLU A 50 -1.25 -12.46 0.79
C GLU A 50 -0.99 -12.79 -0.69
N VAL A 51 -1.82 -13.65 -1.29
CA VAL A 51 -1.69 -14.06 -2.70
C VAL A 51 -2.34 -13.05 -3.65
N ALA A 52 -3.52 -12.52 -3.31
CA ALA A 52 -4.33 -11.72 -4.21
C ALA A 52 -4.13 -10.20 -4.06
N ASP A 53 -4.13 -9.71 -2.82
CA ASP A 53 -4.19 -8.27 -2.53
C ASP A 53 -2.79 -7.67 -2.34
N ARG A 54 -1.84 -8.39 -1.71
CA ARG A 54 -0.48 -7.90 -1.49
C ARG A 54 0.27 -7.55 -2.78
N PRO A 55 0.18 -8.33 -3.89
CA PRO A 55 0.78 -7.92 -5.16
C PRO A 55 0.19 -6.61 -5.71
N LEU A 56 -1.11 -6.38 -5.51
CA LEU A 56 -1.77 -5.14 -5.91
C LEU A 56 -1.31 -3.96 -5.05
N ALA A 57 -1.16 -4.16 -3.73
CA ALA A 57 -0.60 -3.19 -2.81
C ALA A 57 0.85 -2.82 -3.15
N ASN A 58 1.69 -3.80 -3.51
CA ASN A 58 3.06 -3.56 -3.96
C ASN A 58 3.08 -2.73 -5.25
N ARG A 59 2.18 -3.01 -6.21
CA ARG A 59 2.04 -2.19 -7.42
C ARG A 59 1.64 -0.74 -7.09
N LEU A 60 0.73 -0.54 -6.14
CA LEU A 60 0.35 0.78 -5.67
C LEU A 60 1.52 1.51 -5.00
N ALA A 61 2.30 0.83 -4.15
CA ALA A 61 3.48 1.41 -3.53
C ALA A 61 4.49 1.93 -4.57
N VAL A 62 4.70 1.19 -5.65
CA VAL A 62 5.53 1.62 -6.79
C VAL A 62 4.93 2.87 -7.46
N ALA A 63 3.63 2.88 -7.73
CA ALA A 63 2.96 4.02 -8.35
C ALA A 63 3.05 5.30 -7.50
N ILE A 64 2.86 5.18 -6.19
CA ILE A 64 3.01 6.30 -5.24
C ILE A 64 4.46 6.81 -5.24
N ARG A 65 5.46 5.92 -5.15
CA ARG A 65 6.88 6.32 -5.19
C ARG A 65 7.22 7.05 -6.48
N GLN A 66 6.71 6.58 -7.63
CA GLN A 66 6.90 7.23 -8.93
C GLN A 66 6.27 8.63 -8.96
N TRP A 67 5.03 8.75 -8.49
CA TRP A 67 4.36 10.05 -8.41
C TRP A 67 5.11 11.03 -7.51
N GLN A 68 5.53 10.60 -6.32
CA GLN A 68 6.29 11.44 -5.38
C GLN A 68 7.64 11.88 -5.93
N ARG A 69 8.35 11.04 -6.70
CA ARG A 69 9.60 11.44 -7.36
C ARG A 69 9.39 12.55 -8.39
N ALA A 70 8.23 12.57 -9.03
CA ALA A 70 7.89 13.56 -10.05
C ALA A 70 7.32 14.87 -9.48
N HIS A 71 6.65 14.82 -8.31
CA HIS A 71 5.89 15.97 -7.78
C HIS A 71 6.39 16.49 -6.43
N VAL A 72 7.18 15.72 -5.69
CA VAL A 72 7.72 16.11 -4.37
C VAL A 72 9.22 16.27 -4.47
N GLU A 73 9.67 17.52 -4.54
CA GLU A 73 11.08 17.87 -4.74
C GLU A 73 11.97 17.37 -3.61
N ARG A 74 11.61 17.68 -2.36
CA ARG A 74 12.38 17.31 -1.17
C ARG A 74 12.16 15.84 -0.83
N GLU A 75 13.21 15.04 -0.89
CA GLU A 75 13.16 13.62 -0.55
C GLU A 75 12.68 13.37 0.88
N SER A 76 13.08 14.22 1.84
CA SER A 76 12.63 14.13 3.23
C SER A 76 11.13 14.39 3.42
N ALA A 77 10.49 15.11 2.49
CA ALA A 77 9.05 15.34 2.52
C ALA A 77 8.24 14.18 1.92
N ARG A 78 8.89 13.24 1.22
CA ARG A 78 8.20 12.09 0.64
C ARG A 78 7.77 11.13 1.74
N LEU A 79 6.54 10.65 1.63
CA LEU A 79 6.01 9.58 2.46
C LEU A 79 6.63 8.24 2.05
N ILE A 80 6.61 7.31 2.98
CA ILE A 80 7.09 5.94 2.83
C ILE A 80 5.87 5.04 2.66
N PRO A 81 5.45 4.70 1.42
CA PRO A 81 4.37 3.75 1.22
C PRO A 81 4.83 2.36 1.69
N LEU A 82 4.15 1.84 2.69
CA LEU A 82 4.52 0.59 3.37
C LEU A 82 3.35 -0.40 3.33
N VAL A 83 3.57 -1.54 2.68
CA VAL A 83 2.55 -2.60 2.60
C VAL A 83 2.60 -3.44 3.87
N MET A 84 1.48 -3.48 4.60
CA MET A 84 1.40 -4.17 5.89
C MET A 84 0.07 -4.89 6.06
N SER A 85 0.00 -5.80 7.04
CA SER A 85 -1.26 -6.46 7.38
C SER A 85 -2.13 -5.56 8.25
N ASP A 86 -3.44 -5.78 8.15
CA ASP A 86 -4.47 -5.20 9.00
C ASP A 86 -4.26 -5.45 10.50
N LEU A 87 -3.69 -6.61 10.88
CA LEU A 87 -3.35 -6.92 12.27
C LEU A 87 -2.33 -5.94 12.86
N TRP A 88 -1.28 -5.58 12.11
CA TRP A 88 -0.32 -4.61 12.64
C TRP A 88 -0.92 -3.21 12.66
N TYR A 89 -1.54 -2.82 11.55
CA TYR A 89 -2.14 -1.50 11.38
C TYR A 89 -3.18 -1.14 12.46
N LEU A 90 -4.15 -2.02 12.71
CA LEU A 90 -5.27 -1.74 13.62
C LEU A 90 -4.86 -1.73 15.10
N ASN A 91 -3.72 -2.31 15.45
CA ASN A 91 -3.24 -2.39 16.84
C ASN A 91 -2.27 -1.26 17.21
N ASP A 92 -1.92 -0.38 16.27
CA ASP A 92 -1.03 0.76 16.50
C ASP A 92 -1.80 2.08 16.32
N GLN A 93 -1.89 2.87 17.41
CA GLN A 93 -2.64 4.13 17.39
C GLN A 93 -1.99 5.20 16.52
N GLU A 94 -0.66 5.22 16.42
CA GLU A 94 0.04 6.22 15.60
C GLU A 94 -0.15 5.93 14.11
N LEU A 95 -0.22 4.65 13.73
CA LEU A 95 -0.55 4.24 12.36
C LEU A 95 -1.97 4.62 11.96
N LEU A 96 -2.94 4.49 12.87
CA LEU A 96 -4.34 4.87 12.61
C LEU A 96 -4.52 6.39 12.36
N LEU A 97 -3.56 7.21 12.78
CA LEU A 97 -3.54 8.65 12.50
C LEU A 97 -2.96 8.99 11.12
N GLN A 98 -2.31 8.04 10.46
CA GLN A 98 -1.69 8.27 9.16
C GLN A 98 -2.70 8.17 8.01
N PRO A 99 -2.51 8.94 6.93
CA PRO A 99 -3.20 8.72 5.67
C PRO A 99 -3.06 7.27 5.23
N THR A 100 -4.16 6.62 4.85
CA THR A 100 -4.16 5.15 4.70
C THR A 100 -4.93 4.70 3.46
N ILE A 101 -4.42 3.66 2.81
CA ILE A 101 -5.10 2.99 1.70
C ILE A 101 -5.27 1.50 2.06
N THR A 102 -6.50 0.99 2.07
CA THR A 102 -6.78 -0.43 2.34
C THR A 102 -7.25 -1.15 1.09
N ILE A 103 -6.73 -2.36 0.87
CA ILE A 103 -7.06 -3.21 -0.27
C ILE A 103 -7.50 -4.58 0.23
N GLY A 104 -8.66 -5.03 -0.25
CA GLY A 104 -9.20 -6.36 0.06
C GLY A 104 -10.56 -6.30 0.73
N GLU A 105 -11.33 -7.36 0.58
CA GLU A 105 -12.71 -7.43 1.05
C GLU A 105 -12.83 -7.46 2.58
N PRO A 106 -13.87 -6.86 3.19
CA PRO A 106 -14.06 -6.80 4.65
C PRO A 106 -14.03 -8.14 5.39
N SER A 107 -14.39 -9.25 4.73
CA SER A 107 -14.37 -10.59 5.34
C SER A 107 -12.97 -11.14 5.56
N HIS A 108 -11.97 -10.64 4.82
CA HIS A 108 -10.58 -11.10 4.88
C HIS A 108 -9.60 -9.97 5.26
N ASN A 109 -10.06 -8.71 5.30
CA ASN A 109 -9.30 -7.54 5.72
C ASN A 109 -10.11 -6.72 6.75
N ALA A 110 -9.69 -6.76 8.01
CA ALA A 110 -10.32 -6.06 9.12
C ALA A 110 -10.24 -4.53 8.98
N ALA A 111 -9.19 -3.99 8.35
CA ALA A 111 -9.09 -2.56 8.09
C ALA A 111 -10.14 -2.11 7.05
N SER A 112 -10.38 -2.93 6.02
CA SER A 112 -11.49 -2.69 5.09
C SER A 112 -12.86 -2.79 5.75
N ALA A 113 -13.04 -3.69 6.73
CA ALA A 113 -14.28 -3.73 7.54
C ALA A 113 -14.45 -2.48 8.41
N TYR A 114 -13.37 -2.00 9.02
CA TYR A 114 -13.34 -0.77 9.81
C TYR A 114 -13.76 0.45 8.98
N TYR A 115 -13.12 0.67 7.84
CA TYR A 115 -13.42 1.81 6.97
C TYR A 115 -14.70 1.64 6.15
N GLY A 116 -15.12 0.40 5.87
CA GLY A 116 -16.33 0.08 5.10
C GLY A 116 -17.63 0.68 5.64
N THR A 117 -17.65 1.02 6.93
CA THR A 117 -18.78 1.64 7.62
C THR A 117 -18.60 3.13 7.87
N ARG A 118 -17.42 3.69 7.56
CA ARG A 118 -17.01 5.07 7.89
C ARG A 118 -16.81 5.94 6.66
N LEU A 119 -16.33 5.36 5.55
CA LEU A 119 -16.05 6.11 4.33
C LEU A 119 -17.25 6.12 3.39
N PRO A 120 -17.53 7.25 2.72
CA PRO A 120 -18.57 7.31 1.69
C PRO A 120 -18.15 6.58 0.42
N LYS A 121 -19.14 6.20 -0.40
CA LYS A 121 -18.91 5.54 -1.69
C LYS A 121 -18.39 6.53 -2.73
N ALA A 122 -17.16 6.33 -3.20
CA ALA A 122 -16.55 7.14 -4.25
C ALA A 122 -16.74 6.52 -5.64
N TYR A 123 -16.60 5.20 -5.76
CA TYR A 123 -16.84 4.47 -7.01
C TYR A 123 -17.36 3.06 -6.71
N VAL A 124 -18.53 2.74 -7.24
CA VAL A 124 -19.18 1.45 -7.03
C VAL A 124 -19.71 0.93 -8.35
N VAL A 125 -19.43 -0.33 -8.64
CA VAL A 125 -20.15 -1.10 -9.64
C VAL A 125 -20.93 -2.16 -8.89
N ASP A 126 -22.25 -2.07 -8.95
CA ASP A 126 -23.14 -2.87 -8.12
C ASP A 126 -22.87 -4.37 -8.25
N GLY A 127 -22.77 -5.05 -7.10
CA GLY A 127 -22.42 -6.46 -7.00
C GLY A 127 -21.03 -6.84 -7.53
N LYS A 128 -20.13 -5.89 -7.84
CA LYS A 128 -18.81 -6.19 -8.44
C LYS A 128 -17.63 -5.60 -7.69
N LEU A 129 -17.65 -4.31 -7.40
CA LEU A 129 -16.53 -3.64 -6.74
C LEU A 129 -16.97 -2.37 -6.02
N GLN A 130 -16.16 -1.96 -5.04
CA GLN A 130 -16.32 -0.74 -4.26
C GLN A 130 -14.97 -0.05 -4.05
N VAL A 131 -14.99 1.27 -4.16
CA VAL A 131 -13.96 2.21 -3.68
C VAL A 131 -14.69 3.21 -2.80
N LEU A 132 -14.25 3.32 -1.55
CA LEU A 132 -14.78 4.20 -0.54
C LEU A 132 -13.71 5.23 -0.17
N ALA A 133 -14.07 6.50 -0.21
CA ALA A 133 -13.20 7.62 0.13
C ALA A 133 -14.04 8.89 0.23
N ASP A 134 -13.67 9.79 1.14
CA ASP A 134 -14.04 11.20 1.01
C ASP A 134 -13.19 11.82 -0.11
N LEU A 135 -13.82 12.27 -1.19
CA LEU A 135 -13.12 12.86 -2.34
C LEU A 135 -12.61 14.28 -2.07
N ALA A 136 -13.00 14.90 -0.96
CA ALA A 136 -12.34 16.10 -0.46
C ALA A 136 -11.03 15.79 0.31
N PHE A 137 -10.82 14.51 0.68
CA PHE A 137 -9.67 14.01 1.42
C PHE A 137 -9.35 14.80 2.69
N LEU A 138 -10.38 15.26 3.42
CA LEU A 138 -10.19 15.92 4.72
C LEU A 138 -9.57 14.95 5.74
N GLU A 139 -10.02 13.70 5.70
CA GLU A 139 -9.37 12.56 6.32
C GLU A 139 -8.90 11.62 5.20
N PRO A 140 -7.61 11.61 4.84
CA PRO A 140 -7.10 10.91 3.66
C PRO A 140 -7.06 9.40 3.89
N SER A 141 -8.23 8.77 3.82
CA SER A 141 -8.41 7.32 3.90
C SER A 141 -9.16 6.82 2.67
N VAL A 142 -8.66 5.74 2.07
CA VAL A 142 -9.25 5.09 0.90
C VAL A 142 -9.35 3.59 1.15
N THR A 143 -10.51 3.00 0.88
CA THR A 143 -10.72 1.56 0.98
C THR A 143 -11.27 1.01 -0.32
N MET A 144 -10.73 -0.09 -0.83
CA MET A 144 -11.20 -0.68 -2.07
C MET A 144 -11.18 -2.20 -2.09
N TRP A 145 -12.18 -2.79 -2.74
CA TRP A 145 -12.24 -4.23 -2.97
C TRP A 145 -13.19 -4.58 -4.11
N GLY A 146 -12.98 -5.76 -4.70
CA GLY A 146 -13.91 -6.42 -5.61
C GLY A 146 -14.44 -7.74 -5.05
N VAL A 147 -15.37 -8.34 -5.78
CA VAL A 147 -15.85 -9.71 -5.48
C VAL A 147 -14.80 -10.79 -5.76
N ASP A 148 -13.78 -10.46 -6.54
CA ASP A 148 -12.62 -11.29 -6.82
C ASP A 148 -11.37 -10.43 -7.05
N ALA A 149 -10.21 -11.07 -7.23
CA ALA A 149 -8.93 -10.40 -7.42
C ALA A 149 -8.87 -9.50 -8.67
N HIS A 150 -9.58 -9.85 -9.76
CA HIS A 150 -9.64 -9.05 -10.98
C HIS A 150 -10.50 -7.80 -10.80
N ALA A 151 -11.61 -7.92 -10.06
CA ALA A 151 -12.46 -6.81 -9.68
C ALA A 151 -11.73 -5.87 -8.69
N THR A 152 -10.99 -6.41 -7.70
CA THR A 152 -10.14 -5.60 -6.81
C THR A 152 -9.06 -4.86 -7.61
N ARG A 153 -8.42 -5.51 -8.58
CA ARG A 153 -7.49 -4.85 -9.50
C ARG A 153 -8.17 -3.73 -10.29
N THR A 154 -9.39 -3.94 -10.79
CA THR A 154 -10.15 -2.90 -11.51
C THR A 154 -10.41 -1.68 -10.62
N ALA A 155 -10.78 -1.91 -9.34
CA ALA A 155 -10.96 -0.85 -8.37
C ALA A 155 -9.65 -0.07 -8.12
N LEU A 156 -8.53 -0.78 -8.00
CA LEU A 156 -7.20 -0.18 -7.87
C LEU A 156 -6.79 0.63 -9.11
N ASP A 157 -7.01 0.09 -10.31
CA ASP A 157 -6.68 0.77 -11.56
C ASP A 157 -7.47 2.08 -11.70
N TRP A 158 -8.75 2.07 -11.29
CA TRP A 158 -9.57 3.29 -11.22
C TRP A 158 -8.98 4.30 -10.23
N PHE A 159 -8.58 3.88 -9.02
CA PHE A 159 -8.01 4.76 -8.01
C PHE A 159 -6.70 5.39 -8.51
N ILE A 160 -5.75 4.58 -8.99
CA ILE A 160 -4.46 5.06 -9.51
C ILE A 160 -4.67 6.09 -10.62
N ALA A 161 -5.58 5.82 -11.55
CA ALA A 161 -5.80 6.66 -12.72
C ALA A 161 -6.55 7.97 -12.41
N ARG A 162 -7.40 8.00 -11.37
CA ARG A 162 -8.37 9.10 -11.17
C ARG A 162 -8.23 9.86 -9.86
N GLN A 163 -7.81 9.20 -8.79
CA GLN A 163 -7.88 9.76 -7.44
C GLN A 163 -6.56 9.76 -6.70
N MET A 164 -5.60 8.90 -7.07
CA MET A 164 -4.29 8.85 -6.42
C MET A 164 -3.55 10.19 -6.45
N PRO A 165 -3.50 10.96 -7.56
CA PRO A 165 -2.86 12.28 -7.55
C PRO A 165 -3.48 13.24 -6.52
N ALA A 166 -4.81 13.41 -6.55
CA ALA A 166 -5.52 14.29 -5.63
C ALA A 166 -5.38 13.85 -4.17
N PHE A 167 -5.43 12.54 -3.91
CA PHE A 167 -5.17 11.97 -2.60
C PHE A 167 -3.75 12.34 -2.10
N LEU A 168 -2.72 12.12 -2.93
CA LEU A 168 -1.34 12.44 -2.53
C LEU A 168 -1.13 13.95 -2.37
N GLU A 169 -1.70 14.77 -3.24
CA GLU A 169 -1.67 16.23 -3.13
C GLU A 169 -2.25 16.72 -1.81
N SER A 170 -3.39 16.15 -1.36
CA SER A 170 -4.03 16.52 -0.09
C SER A 170 -3.18 16.22 1.16
N ILE A 171 -2.22 15.30 1.05
CA ILE A 171 -1.34 14.91 2.16
C ILE A 171 -0.05 15.74 2.17
N HIS A 172 0.40 16.18 1.00
CA HIS A 172 1.61 17.00 0.85
C HIS A 172 1.36 18.51 0.95
N SER A 173 0.08 18.93 0.98
CA SER A 173 -0.36 20.34 1.05
C SER A 173 -0.23 20.97 2.43
#